data_AF-A0A9Q4MHV6-F1
#
_entry.id   AF-A0A9Q4MHV6-F1
#
_cell.length_a   1.000
_cell.length_b   1.000
_cell.length_c   1.000
_cell.angle_alpha   90.00
_cell.angle_beta   90.00
_cell.angle_gamma   90.00
#
_symmetry.space_group_name_H-M   'P 1'
#
loop_
_entity.id
_entity.type
_entity.pdbx_description
1 polymer ?
#
loop_
_entity_poly.entity_id
_entity_poly.type
_entity_poly.pdbx_seq_one_letter_code
_entity_poly.pdbx_strand_id
1 'polypeptide(L)'
;AMLRARLAKEFEPAVRRYVRVPLKQHQFDALVSLSFNIGVGAFHRSTLLKRLNAGDVAGAAEQFHVWKWAGGRVQSGLIIRRAAERVLFEYGDWRAEAEKQRAALK
;
A
#
# COMPACT_ATOMS: atom_id res chain seq x y z
N ALA A 1 -12.37 -0.53 -21.08
CA ALA A 1 -11.50 -1.51 -20.38
C ALA A 1 -12.05 -1.80 -18.98
N MET A 2 -12.48 -3.03 -18.71
CA MET A 2 -13.14 -3.42 -17.43
C MET A 2 -12.27 -3.17 -16.18
N LEU A 3 -10.93 -3.29 -16.29
CA LEU A 3 -10.02 -3.10 -15.16
C LEU A 3 -9.97 -1.64 -14.65
N ARG A 4 -9.85 -0.67 -15.57
CA ARG A 4 -9.85 0.77 -15.21
C ARG A 4 -11.16 1.18 -14.56
N ALA A 5 -12.28 0.67 -15.06
CA ALA A 5 -13.60 0.97 -14.50
C ALA A 5 -13.77 0.45 -13.06
N ARG A 6 -13.21 -0.72 -12.73
CA ARG A 6 -13.27 -1.27 -11.37
C ARG A 6 -12.39 -0.50 -10.38
N LEU A 7 -11.18 -0.10 -10.78
CA LEU A 7 -10.31 0.75 -9.96
C LEU A 7 -11.00 2.06 -9.57
N ALA A 8 -11.56 2.76 -10.57
CA ALA A 8 -12.20 4.05 -10.38
C ALA A 8 -13.55 3.97 -9.63
N LYS A 9 -14.30 2.87 -9.75
CA LYS A 9 -15.62 2.75 -9.13
C LYS A 9 -15.61 2.16 -7.71
N GLU A 10 -14.65 1.31 -7.39
CA GLU A 10 -14.66 0.54 -6.13
C GLU A 10 -13.50 0.92 -5.21
N PHE A 11 -12.28 0.96 -5.73
CA PHE A 11 -11.07 1.01 -4.88
C PHE A 11 -10.60 2.43 -4.61
N GLU A 12 -10.54 3.29 -5.62
CA GLU A 12 -10.21 4.71 -5.42
C GLU A 12 -11.21 5.40 -4.47
N PRO A 13 -12.55 5.24 -4.63
CA PRO A 13 -13.49 5.85 -3.71
C PRO A 13 -13.38 5.29 -2.29
N ALA A 14 -13.07 3.99 -2.15
CA ALA A 14 -12.86 3.39 -0.84
C ALA A 14 -11.63 3.99 -0.13
N VAL A 15 -10.49 4.14 -0.82
CA VAL A 15 -9.30 4.76 -0.24
C VAL A 15 -9.59 6.21 0.14
N ARG A 16 -10.23 6.99 -0.73
CA ARG A 16 -10.64 8.38 -0.43
C ARG A 16 -11.60 8.47 0.76
N ARG A 17 -12.50 7.52 0.91
CA ARG A 17 -13.49 7.50 2.00
C ARG A 17 -12.87 7.18 3.36
N TYR A 18 -11.92 6.23 3.38
CA TYR A 18 -11.43 5.66 4.62
C TYR A 18 -10.14 6.29 5.14
N VAL A 19 -9.31 6.85 4.26
CA VAL A 19 -8.14 7.61 4.67
C VAL A 19 -8.56 9.02 5.09
N ARG A 20 -8.15 9.44 6.28
CA ARG A 20 -8.56 10.70 6.93
C ARG A 20 -7.43 11.73 7.02
N VAL A 21 -6.25 11.36 6.55
CA VAL A 21 -5.06 12.21 6.53
C VAL A 21 -4.70 12.59 5.09
N PRO A 22 -4.04 13.74 4.86
CA PRO A 22 -3.55 14.09 3.53
C PRO A 22 -2.59 13.02 2.99
N LEU A 23 -2.71 12.70 1.71
CA LEU A 23 -1.82 11.77 1.01
C LEU A 23 -1.13 12.46 -0.16
N LYS A 24 0.12 12.07 -0.40
CA LYS A 24 0.77 12.30 -1.69
C LYS A 24 0.20 11.32 -2.73
N GLN A 25 0.31 11.66 -4.01
CA GLN A 25 -0.23 10.83 -5.09
C GLN A 25 0.29 9.38 -5.04
N HIS A 26 1.60 9.20 -4.85
CA HIS A 26 2.18 7.86 -4.79
C HIS A 26 1.70 7.02 -3.58
N GLN A 27 1.42 7.66 -2.45
CA GLN A 27 0.82 6.99 -1.29
C GLN A 27 -0.59 6.52 -1.60
N PHE A 28 -1.38 7.37 -2.24
CA PHE A 28 -2.73 7.03 -2.70
C PHE A 28 -2.69 5.82 -3.66
N ASP A 29 -1.81 5.85 -4.65
CA ASP A 29 -1.68 4.78 -5.66
C ASP A 29 -1.30 3.44 -5.02
N ALA A 30 -0.37 3.44 -4.07
CA ALA A 30 0.01 2.24 -3.32
C ALA A 30 -1.16 1.65 -2.51
N LEU A 31 -1.95 2.50 -1.85
CA LEU A 31 -3.11 2.06 -1.07
C LEU A 31 -4.24 1.53 -1.97
N VAL A 32 -4.45 2.11 -3.15
CA VAL A 32 -5.38 1.61 -4.15
C VAL A 32 -4.93 0.24 -4.67
N SER A 33 -3.64 0.06 -4.98
CA SER A 33 -3.09 -1.24 -5.39
C SER A 33 -3.28 -2.31 -4.31
N LEU A 34 -3.00 -1.98 -3.05
CA LEU A 34 -3.23 -2.89 -1.94
C LEU A 34 -4.71 -3.23 -1.80
N SER A 35 -5.59 -2.23 -1.75
CA SER A 35 -7.03 -2.41 -1.61
C SER A 35 -7.64 -3.23 -2.75
N PHE A 36 -7.12 -3.08 -3.98
CA PHE A 36 -7.50 -3.92 -5.11
C PHE A 36 -7.16 -5.39 -4.87
N ASN A 37 -5.98 -5.67 -4.29
CA ASN A 37 -5.52 -7.03 -4.10
C ASN A 37 -6.14 -7.74 -2.89
N ILE A 38 -6.34 -7.03 -1.77
CA ILE A 38 -6.87 -7.63 -0.53
C ILE A 38 -8.37 -7.41 -0.36
N GLY A 39 -8.98 -6.54 -1.18
CA GLY A 39 -10.38 -6.13 -1.10
C GLY A 39 -10.62 -4.98 -0.13
N VAL A 40 -11.66 -4.18 -0.42
CA VAL A 40 -12.04 -2.98 0.35
C VAL A 40 -12.33 -3.29 1.82
N GLY A 41 -13.04 -4.40 2.10
CA GLY A 41 -13.39 -4.78 3.47
C GLY A 41 -12.16 -5.10 4.33
N ALA A 42 -11.15 -5.74 3.76
CA ALA A 42 -9.90 -6.04 4.44
C ALA A 42 -9.06 -4.78 4.64
N PHE A 43 -8.98 -3.92 3.62
CA PHE A 43 -8.32 -2.63 3.71
C PHE A 43 -8.91 -1.75 4.82
N HIS A 44 -10.23 -1.60 4.86
CA HIS A 44 -10.94 -0.79 5.86
C HIS A 44 -10.66 -1.22 7.30
N ARG A 45 -10.52 -2.53 7.56
CA ARG A 45 -10.24 -3.06 8.91
C ARG A 45 -8.75 -3.18 9.22
N SER A 46 -7.88 -2.85 8.27
CA SER A 46 -6.44 -3.09 8.39
C SER A 46 -5.78 -2.24 9.48
N THR A 47 -4.78 -2.82 10.14
CA THR A 47 -3.87 -2.07 11.03
C THR A 47 -3.11 -0.99 10.28
N LEU A 48 -2.81 -1.23 8.99
CA LEU A 48 -2.21 -0.23 8.09
C LEU A 48 -3.02 1.07 8.09
N LEU A 49 -4.32 0.99 7.78
CA LEU A 49 -5.19 2.16 7.71
C LEU A 49 -5.33 2.83 9.08
N LYS A 50 -5.42 2.03 10.17
CA LYS A 50 -5.48 2.56 11.53
C LYS A 50 -4.24 3.40 11.87
N ARG A 51 -3.04 2.89 11.56
CA ARG A 51 -1.78 3.62 11.79
C ARG A 51 -1.69 4.87 10.94
N LEU A 52 -2.01 4.75 9.64
CA LEU A 52 -2.00 5.89 8.73
C LEU A 52 -2.91 7.02 9.21
N ASN A 53 -4.13 6.69 9.60
CA ASN A 53 -5.09 7.68 10.12
C ASN A 53 -4.71 8.27 11.48
N ALA A 54 -3.81 7.61 12.23
CA ALA A 54 -3.20 8.15 13.45
C ALA A 54 -1.97 9.03 13.18
N GLY A 55 -1.61 9.26 11.90
CA GLY A 55 -0.42 10.00 11.50
C GLY A 55 0.87 9.18 11.51
N ASP A 56 0.81 7.90 11.87
CA ASP A 56 1.95 6.98 11.87
C ASP A 56 2.18 6.42 10.45
N VAL A 57 2.76 7.26 9.59
CA VAL A 57 3.03 6.93 8.18
C VAL A 57 4.08 5.82 8.07
N ALA A 58 5.15 5.89 8.87
CA ALA A 58 6.21 4.88 8.85
C ALA A 58 5.70 3.53 9.34
N GLY A 59 4.95 3.50 10.45
CA GLY A 59 4.34 2.29 10.94
C GLY A 59 3.24 1.74 10.04
N ALA A 60 2.57 2.58 9.24
CA ALA A 60 1.66 2.12 8.18
C ALA A 60 2.42 1.42 7.04
N ALA A 61 3.58 1.95 6.63
CA ALA A 61 4.42 1.34 5.60
C ALA A 61 4.89 -0.07 5.98
N GLU A 62 5.20 -0.31 7.26
CA GLU A 62 5.56 -1.65 7.74
C GLU A 62 4.41 -2.66 7.66
N GLN A 63 3.15 -2.19 7.65
CA GLN A 63 1.98 -3.06 7.60
C GLN A 63 1.69 -3.62 6.20
N PHE A 64 2.42 -3.24 5.15
CA PHE A 64 2.26 -3.89 3.85
C PHE A 64 2.65 -5.38 3.91
N HIS A 65 3.74 -5.71 4.63
CA HIS A 65 4.32 -7.07 4.67
C HIS A 65 3.44 -8.14 5.33
N VAL A 66 2.43 -7.74 6.11
CA VAL A 66 1.52 -8.70 6.78
C VAL A 66 0.57 -9.37 5.78
N TRP A 67 0.30 -8.71 4.65
CA TRP A 67 -0.60 -9.17 3.59
C TRP A 67 0.10 -10.10 2.58
N LYS A 68 0.76 -11.14 3.09
CA LYS A 68 1.56 -12.13 2.34
C LYS A 68 0.96 -13.53 2.28
N TRP A 69 -0.16 -13.76 2.97
CA TRP A 69 -0.79 -15.08 3.11
C TRP A 69 -1.95 -15.25 2.14
N ALA A 70 -2.02 -16.41 1.48
CA ALA A 70 -3.20 -16.85 0.74
C ALA A 70 -3.30 -18.38 0.81
N GLY A 71 -4.52 -18.92 0.91
CA GLY A 71 -4.73 -20.38 1.00
C GLY A 71 -4.03 -21.03 2.19
N GLY A 72 -3.87 -20.30 3.31
CA GLY A 72 -3.19 -20.80 4.51
C GLY A 72 -1.66 -20.87 4.42
N ARG A 73 -1.05 -20.34 3.35
CA ARG A 73 0.42 -20.32 3.17
C ARG A 73 0.91 -18.94 2.78
N VAL A 74 2.19 -18.69 3.08
CA VAL A 74 2.89 -17.49 2.62
C VAL A 74 3.19 -17.65 1.14
N GLN A 75 2.83 -16.65 0.34
CA GLN A 75 3.06 -16.64 -1.10
C GLN A 75 4.24 -15.72 -1.45
N SER A 76 5.26 -16.26 -2.12
CA SER A 76 6.43 -15.50 -2.58
C SER A 76 6.04 -14.32 -3.47
N GLY A 77 5.09 -14.51 -4.39
CA GLY A 77 4.58 -13.44 -5.25
C GLY A 77 3.90 -12.30 -4.47
N LEU A 78 3.24 -12.60 -3.34
CA LEU A 78 2.66 -11.56 -2.49
C LEU A 78 3.75 -10.81 -1.73
N ILE A 79 4.81 -11.47 -1.25
CA ILE A 79 5.94 -10.79 -0.61
C ILE A 79 6.54 -9.73 -1.55
N ILE A 80 6.84 -10.14 -2.79
CA ILE A 80 7.42 -9.23 -3.81
C ILE A 80 6.47 -8.07 -4.09
N ARG A 81 5.18 -8.35 -4.25
CA ARG A 81 4.16 -7.32 -4.48
C ARG A 81 4.06 -6.33 -3.31
N ARG A 82 4.07 -6.81 -2.08
CA ARG A 82 3.99 -5.97 -0.87
C ARG A 82 5.23 -5.09 -0.72
N ALA A 83 6.41 -5.61 -1.03
CA ALA A 83 7.63 -4.81 -1.04
C ALA A 83 7.55 -3.67 -2.08
N ALA A 84 7.08 -3.96 -3.30
CA ALA A 84 6.91 -2.93 -4.33
C ALA A 84 5.87 -1.87 -3.96
N GLU A 85 4.73 -2.28 -3.40
CA GLU A 85 3.68 -1.35 -2.93
C GLU A 85 4.17 -0.48 -1.76
N ARG A 86 4.95 -1.05 -0.84
CA ARG A 86 5.61 -0.29 0.24
C ARG A 86 6.58 0.75 -0.32
N VAL A 87 7.44 0.35 -1.27
CA VAL A 87 8.40 1.27 -1.89
C VAL A 87 7.68 2.42 -2.59
N LEU A 88 6.60 2.13 -3.33
CA LEU A 88 5.76 3.16 -3.93
C LEU A 88 5.16 4.08 -2.86
N PHE A 89 4.67 3.53 -1.75
CA PHE A 89 4.10 4.30 -0.65
C PHE A 89 5.12 5.23 0.02
N GLU A 90 6.34 4.76 0.29
CA GLU A 90 7.37 5.52 0.99
C GLU A 90 8.08 6.53 0.07
N TYR A 91 8.37 6.14 -1.17
CA TYR A 91 9.35 6.84 -2.03
C TYR A 91 8.81 7.29 -3.38
N GLY A 92 7.68 6.76 -3.82
CA GLY A 92 7.07 7.09 -5.12
C GLY A 92 7.72 6.44 -6.34
N ASP A 93 9.00 6.10 -6.27
CA ASP A 93 9.74 5.35 -7.28
C ASP A 93 10.78 4.43 -6.62
N TRP A 94 11.03 3.27 -7.23
CA TRP A 94 12.08 2.34 -6.82
C TRP A 94 13.49 2.93 -6.95
N ARG A 95 13.69 3.90 -7.86
CA ARG A 95 14.96 4.63 -7.99
C ARG A 95 15.27 5.47 -6.74
N ALA A 96 14.27 6.17 -6.23
CA ALA A 96 14.40 7.00 -5.03
C ALA A 96 14.76 6.14 -3.79
N GLU A 97 14.21 4.93 -3.69
CA GLU A 97 14.61 3.99 -2.65
C GLU A 97 16.07 3.54 -2.79
N ALA A 98 16.49 3.16 -4.00
CA ALA A 98 17.86 2.73 -4.25
C ALA A 98 18.89 3.83 -3.93
N GLU A 99 18.58 5.09 -4.24
CA GLU A 99 19.41 6.24 -3.89
C GLU A 99 19.50 6.43 -2.37
N LYS A 100 18.39 6.32 -1.65
CA LYS A 100 18.34 6.48 -0.19
C LYS A 100 19.11 5.37 0.52
N GLN A 101 18.98 4.12 0.06
CA GLN A 101 19.75 2.99 0.58
C GLN A 101 21.26 3.16 0.32
N ARG A 102 21.65 3.63 -0.88
CA ARG A 102 23.06 3.96 -1.18
C ARG A 102 23.60 5.09 -0.31
N ALA A 103 22.78 6.08 0.02
CA ALA A 103 23.17 7.18 0.91
C ALA A 103 23.34 6.72 2.36
N ALA A 104 22.53 5.77 2.83
CA ALA A 104 22.60 5.23 4.20
C ALA A 104 23.79 4.25 4.43
N LEU A 105 24.38 3.73 3.34
CA LEU A 105 25.54 2.82 3.38
C LEU A 105 26.88 3.56 3.24
N LYS A 106 26.86 4.90 3.12
CA LYS A 106 28.02 5.77 3.11
C LYS A 106 28.15 6.47 4.45
#